data_AF-A0A015L5P9-F1
#
_entry.id   AF-A0A015L5P9-F1
#
_cell.length_a   1.000
_cell.length_b   1.000
_cell.length_c   1.000
_cell.angle_alpha   90.00
_cell.angle_beta   90.00
_cell.angle_gamma   90.00
#
_symmetry.space_group_name_H-M   'P 1'
#
loop_
_entity.id
_entity.type
_entity.pdbx_description
1 polymer ?
#
loop_
_entity_poly.entity_id
_entity_poly.type
_entity_poly.pdbx_seq_one_letter_code
_entity_poly.pdbx_strand_id
1 'polypeptide(L)'
;MPNKTKTFWNFFRCALDDNKQNSNRVLSIIADEFSYSKLETNLNVGRHTISESRKYAQVNGYGAPPLLKPVIHRIKLKEKMLNQFELFFADKKNVNISSYKTDNKSGLLVLYL
;
A
#
# COMPACT_ATOMS: atom_id res chain seq x y z
N MET A 1 10.89 -17.62 -40.15
CA MET A 1 10.02 -17.09 -39.08
C MET A 1 10.87 -16.69 -37.89
N PRO A 2 10.66 -15.52 -37.25
CA PRO A 2 11.39 -15.17 -36.04
C PRO A 2 11.08 -16.19 -34.94
N ASN A 3 12.13 -16.63 -34.24
CA ASN A 3 12.01 -17.62 -33.18
C ASN A 3 11.21 -17.02 -32.01
N LYS A 4 9.95 -17.44 -31.86
CA LYS A 4 8.99 -16.91 -30.87
C LYS A 4 9.47 -17.04 -29.42
N THR A 5 10.33 -18.02 -29.16
CA THR A 5 10.95 -18.26 -27.84
C THR A 5 12.09 -17.29 -27.59
N LYS A 6 12.93 -17.03 -28.60
CA LYS A 6 14.01 -16.03 -28.52
C LYS A 6 13.48 -14.62 -28.26
N THR A 7 12.34 -14.30 -28.87
CA THR A 7 11.66 -13.01 -28.68
C THR A 7 11.18 -12.84 -27.23
N PHE A 8 10.61 -13.89 -26.64
CA PHE A 8 10.16 -13.86 -25.23
C PHE A 8 11.32 -13.59 -24.27
N TRP A 9 12.41 -14.36 -24.38
CA TRP A 9 13.55 -14.22 -23.48
C TRP A 9 14.31 -12.91 -23.67
N ASN A 10 14.29 -12.33 -24.88
CA ASN A 10 14.83 -10.99 -25.10
C ASN A 10 14.02 -9.93 -24.35
N PHE A 11 12.68 -9.94 -24.46
CA PHE A 11 11.81 -9.03 -23.69
C PHE A 11 11.97 -9.21 -22.18
N PHE A 12 12.03 -10.47 -21.73
CA PHE A 12 12.24 -10.78 -20.31
C PHE A 12 13.60 -10.25 -19.80
N ARG A 13 14.66 -10.37 -20.61
CA ARG A 13 15.98 -9.83 -20.29
C ARG A 13 15.97 -8.30 -20.23
N CYS A 14 15.38 -7.62 -21.22
CA CYS A 14 15.25 -6.16 -21.19
C CYS A 14 14.50 -5.68 -19.93
N ALA A 15 13.38 -6.33 -19.60
CA ALA A 15 12.61 -6.00 -18.40
C ALA A 15 13.37 -6.26 -17.09
N LEU A 16 14.29 -7.24 -17.08
CA LEU A 16 15.20 -7.48 -15.95
C LEU A 16 16.28 -6.39 -15.84
N ASP A 17 16.88 -6.00 -16.97
CA ASP A 17 17.93 -4.99 -17.02
C ASP A 17 17.41 -3.61 -16.57
N ASP A 18 16.20 -3.27 -17.01
CA ASP A 18 15.48 -2.05 -16.60
C ASP A 18 15.09 -2.07 -15.11
N ASN A 19 15.11 -3.24 -14.45
CA ASN A 19 14.57 -3.42 -13.11
C ASN A 19 15.45 -4.25 -12.17
N LYS A 20 16.73 -3.89 -12.08
CA LYS A 20 17.77 -4.57 -11.26
C LYS A 20 17.39 -4.89 -9.80
N GLN A 21 16.43 -4.19 -9.20
CA GLN A 21 16.14 -4.30 -7.76
C GLN A 21 14.88 -5.12 -7.41
N ASN A 22 13.95 -5.38 -8.33
CA ASN A 22 12.61 -5.87 -7.97
C ASN A 22 12.03 -6.84 -9.01
N SER A 23 12.13 -8.16 -8.75
CA SER A 23 11.65 -9.25 -9.62
C SER A 23 10.14 -9.18 -9.95
N ASN A 24 9.31 -8.67 -9.03
CA ASN A 24 7.86 -8.55 -9.24
C ASN A 24 7.48 -7.52 -10.33
N ARG A 25 8.41 -6.65 -10.75
CA ARG A 25 8.17 -5.62 -11.78
C ARG A 25 8.44 -6.12 -13.19
N VAL A 26 9.26 -7.17 -13.33
CA VAL A 26 9.56 -7.78 -14.63
C VAL A 26 8.27 -8.33 -15.24
N LEU A 27 7.46 -9.00 -14.43
CA LEU A 27 6.20 -9.58 -14.90
C LEU A 27 5.24 -8.50 -15.36
N SER A 28 5.07 -7.39 -14.63
CA SER A 28 4.15 -6.31 -15.02
C SER A 28 4.55 -5.64 -16.33
N ILE A 29 5.84 -5.53 -16.65
CA ILE A 29 6.35 -4.97 -17.91
C ILE A 29 5.97 -5.85 -19.10
N ILE A 30 6.07 -7.17 -18.97
CA ILE A 30 5.84 -8.10 -20.09
C ILE A 30 4.44 -8.71 -20.09
N ALA A 31 3.63 -8.44 -19.06
CA ALA A 31 2.37 -9.16 -18.85
C ALA A 31 1.36 -8.90 -19.96
N ASP A 32 1.33 -7.71 -20.54
CA ASP A 32 0.39 -7.37 -21.62
C ASP A 32 0.91 -7.77 -23.02
N GLU A 33 2.23 -7.91 -23.19
CA GLU A 33 2.88 -8.32 -24.44
C GLU A 33 2.71 -9.82 -24.75
N PHE A 34 2.43 -10.65 -23.73
CA PHE A 34 2.32 -12.10 -23.89
C PHE A 34 0.99 -12.63 -23.34
N SER A 35 0.49 -13.72 -23.94
CA SER A 35 -0.72 -14.39 -23.45
C SER A 35 -0.50 -15.06 -22.10
N TYR A 36 -1.57 -15.21 -21.32
CA TYR A 36 -1.56 -15.93 -20.04
C TYR A 36 -0.89 -17.30 -20.14
N SER A 37 -1.32 -18.12 -21.11
CA SER A 37 -0.75 -19.46 -21.31
C SER A 37 0.76 -19.42 -21.53
N LYS A 38 1.27 -18.45 -22.29
CA LYS A 38 2.70 -18.32 -22.58
C LYS A 38 3.49 -17.90 -21.35
N LEU A 39 2.95 -17.00 -20.53
CA LEU A 39 3.55 -16.60 -19.26
C LEU A 39 3.53 -17.75 -18.24
N GLU A 40 2.40 -18.47 -18.13
CA GLU A 40 2.24 -19.64 -17.27
C GLU A 40 3.27 -20.72 -17.63
N THR A 41 3.41 -21.08 -18.91
CA THR A 41 4.36 -22.14 -19.32
C THR A 41 5.83 -21.72 -19.24
N ASN A 42 6.19 -20.50 -19.65
CA ASN A 42 7.61 -20.11 -19.69
C ASN A 42 8.16 -19.70 -18.32
N LEU A 43 7.33 -19.13 -17.44
CA LEU A 43 7.76 -18.62 -16.13
C LEU A 43 7.28 -19.48 -14.96
N ASN A 44 6.43 -20.48 -15.21
CA ASN A 44 5.81 -21.31 -14.18
C ASN A 44 5.10 -20.48 -13.09
N VAL A 45 4.45 -19.39 -13.50
CA VAL A 45 3.70 -18.48 -12.63
C VAL A 45 2.21 -18.75 -12.71
N GLY A 46 1.50 -18.61 -11.59
CA GLY A 46 0.05 -18.79 -11.56
C GLY A 46 -0.71 -17.67 -12.29
N ARG A 47 -1.87 -18.02 -12.85
CA ARG A 47 -2.78 -17.07 -13.53
C ARG A 47 -3.11 -15.84 -12.70
N HIS A 48 -3.37 -16.05 -11.41
CA HIS A 48 -3.64 -14.99 -10.45
C HIS A 48 -2.52 -13.94 -10.44
N THR A 49 -1.26 -14.37 -10.36
CA THR A 49 -0.10 -13.49 -10.30
C THR A 49 0.07 -12.68 -11.58
N ILE A 50 -0.21 -13.28 -12.75
CA ILE A 50 -0.22 -12.55 -14.03
C ILE A 50 -1.32 -11.49 -14.04
N SER A 51 -2.53 -11.84 -13.59
CA SER A 51 -3.67 -10.92 -13.53
C SER A 51 -3.38 -9.70 -12.64
N GLU A 52 -2.87 -9.94 -11.44
CA GLU A 52 -2.48 -8.86 -10.52
C GLU A 52 -1.36 -7.98 -11.09
N SER A 53 -0.40 -8.59 -11.81
CA SER A 53 0.68 -7.84 -12.47
C SER A 53 0.17 -6.92 -13.57
N ARG A 54 -0.83 -7.36 -14.36
CA ARG A 54 -1.49 -6.52 -15.38
C ARG A 54 -2.28 -5.38 -14.77
N LYS A 55 -3.10 -5.68 -13.75
CA LYS A 55 -3.85 -4.64 -13.02
C LYS A 55 -2.92 -3.58 -12.45
N TYR A 56 -1.80 -4.02 -11.87
CA TYR A 56 -0.80 -3.11 -11.36
C TYR A 56 -0.21 -2.22 -12.47
N ALA A 57 0.15 -2.78 -13.62
CA ALA A 57 0.68 -2.03 -14.76
C ALA A 57 -0.33 -1.00 -15.31
N GLN A 58 -1.61 -1.36 -15.39
CA GLN A 58 -2.67 -0.45 -15.87
C GLN A 58 -2.90 0.73 -14.92
N VAL A 59 -2.82 0.49 -13.60
CA VAL A 59 -3.08 1.53 -12.59
C VAL A 59 -1.85 2.42 -12.37
N ASN A 60 -0.65 1.85 -12.35
CA ASN A 60 0.56 2.55 -11.92
C ASN A 60 1.52 2.87 -13.08
N GLY A 61 1.32 2.26 -14.26
CA GLY A 61 2.26 2.25 -15.37
C GLY A 61 3.17 1.01 -15.37
N TYR A 62 3.62 0.62 -16.56
CA TYR A 62 4.56 -0.51 -16.71
C TYR A 62 5.86 -0.24 -15.95
N GLY A 63 6.28 -1.22 -15.14
CA GLY A 63 7.51 -1.09 -14.37
C GLY A 63 7.50 0.02 -13.31
N ALA A 64 6.34 0.58 -12.95
CA ALA A 64 6.22 1.64 -11.96
C ALA A 64 7.00 1.34 -10.66
N PRO A 65 7.63 2.34 -10.03
CA PRO A 65 8.29 2.15 -8.75
C PRO A 65 7.30 1.66 -7.70
N PRO A 66 7.73 0.76 -6.79
CA PRO A 66 6.94 0.45 -5.62
C PRO A 66 6.58 1.75 -4.91
N LEU A 67 5.35 1.84 -4.39
CA LEU A 67 4.98 2.94 -3.52
C LEU A 67 5.97 2.98 -2.36
N LEU A 68 6.78 4.04 -2.31
CA LEU A 68 7.69 4.25 -1.20
C LEU A 68 6.83 4.48 0.03
N LYS A 69 6.97 3.61 1.02
CA LYS A 69 6.27 3.77 2.29
C LYS A 69 6.62 5.17 2.83
N PRO A 70 5.63 6.01 3.15
CA PRO A 70 5.93 7.33 3.71
C PRO A 70 6.68 7.14 5.03
N VAL A 71 7.72 7.95 5.23
CA VAL A 71 8.48 7.94 6.49
C VAL A 71 7.61 8.58 7.56
N ILE A 72 7.07 7.77 8.46
CA ILE A 72 6.23 8.25 9.56
C ILE A 72 7.14 8.81 10.64
N HIS A 73 7.05 10.12 10.88
CA HIS A 73 7.72 10.79 11.98
C HIS A 73 6.75 10.85 13.17
N ARG A 74 7.13 10.25 14.30
CA ARG A 74 6.36 10.31 15.53
C ARG A 74 7.06 11.23 16.52
N ILE A 75 6.38 12.26 16.97
CA ILE A 75 6.89 13.15 18.02
C ILE A 75 6.16 12.77 19.31
N LYS A 76 6.93 12.51 20.37
CA LYS A 76 6.36 12.32 21.71
C LYS A 76 5.90 13.68 22.22
N LEU A 77 4.62 13.78 22.61
CA LEU A 77 4.11 14.98 23.24
C LEU A 77 4.87 15.25 24.55
N LYS A 78 5.21 16.52 24.79
CA LYS A 78 5.78 16.96 26.07
C LYS A 78 4.70 16.91 27.14
N GLU A 79 5.09 16.68 28.38
CA GLU A 79 4.17 16.65 29.54
C GLU A 79 3.33 17.93 29.63
N LYS A 80 3.91 19.11 29.38
CA LYS A 80 3.17 20.37 29.32
C LYS A 80 2.04 20.36 28.27
N MET A 81 2.29 19.76 27.11
CA MET A 81 1.26 19.67 26.06
C MET A 81 0.17 18.69 26.46
N LEU A 82 0.52 17.56 27.08
CA LEU A 82 -0.46 16.62 27.62
C LEU A 82 -1.35 17.30 28.66
N ASN A 83 -0.77 18.04 29.61
CA ASN A 83 -1.52 18.79 30.62
C ASN A 83 -2.45 19.84 29.99
N GLN A 84 -2.02 20.48 28.90
CA GLN A 84 -2.86 21.42 28.16
C GLN A 84 -4.03 20.73 27.46
N PHE A 85 -3.80 19.54 26.87
CA PHE A 85 -4.89 18.74 26.30
C PHE A 85 -5.88 18.32 27.37
N GLU A 86 -5.43 17.82 28.52
CA GLU A 86 -6.30 17.44 29.63
C GLU A 86 -7.17 18.63 30.10
N LEU A 87 -6.56 19.80 30.30
CA LEU A 87 -7.29 21.01 30.69
C LEU A 87 -8.30 21.45 29.62
N PHE A 88 -7.93 21.34 28.34
CA PHE A 88 -8.82 21.69 27.24
C PHE A 88 -10.04 20.75 27.18
N PHE A 89 -9.82 19.44 27.32
CA PHE A 89 -10.89 18.45 27.34
C PHE A 89 -11.70 18.47 28.63
N ALA A 90 -11.18 18.97 29.75
CA ALA A 90 -11.95 19.12 30.98
C ALA A 90 -12.87 20.36 30.98
N ASP A 91 -12.62 21.34 30.11
CA ASP A 91 -13.40 22.58 30.06
C ASP A 91 -14.72 22.40 29.28
N LYS A 92 -15.83 22.47 30.02
CA LYS A 92 -17.21 22.39 29.50
C LYS A 92 -17.57 23.51 28.52
N LYS A 93 -16.80 24.61 28.48
CA LYS A 93 -16.98 25.66 27.47
C LYS A 93 -16.41 25.27 26.12
N ASN A 94 -15.41 24.39 26.09
CA ASN A 94 -14.72 23.96 24.88
C ASN A 94 -15.24 22.60 24.37
N VAL A 95 -15.76 21.75 25.26
CA VAL A 95 -16.32 20.44 24.90
C VAL A 95 -17.78 20.35 25.30
N ASN A 96 -18.65 20.04 24.33
CA ASN A 96 -20.06 19.81 24.59
C ASN A 96 -20.26 18.50 25.37
N ILE A 97 -21.03 18.56 26.46
CA ILE A 97 -21.28 17.43 27.37
C ILE A 97 -21.96 16.25 26.65
N SER A 98 -22.74 16.51 25.59
CA SER A 98 -23.37 15.47 24.77
C SER A 98 -22.39 14.58 24.02
N SER A 99 -21.11 14.95 23.94
CA SER A 99 -20.05 14.16 23.32
C SER A 99 -19.44 13.12 24.28
N TYR A 100 -19.70 13.22 25.59
CA TYR A 100 -19.26 12.22 26.56
C TYR A 100 -20.32 11.13 26.71
N LYS A 101 -19.87 9.88 26.83
CA LYS A 101 -20.74 8.82 27.32
C LYS A 101 -20.97 9.06 28.81
N THR A 102 -22.22 9.04 29.25
CA THR A 102 -22.55 8.95 30.68
C THR A 102 -22.58 7.49 31.10
N ASP A 103 -22.06 7.19 32.29
CA ASP A 103 -22.24 5.87 32.88
C ASP A 103 -23.70 5.68 33.26
N ASN A 104 -24.33 4.63 32.74
CA ASN A 104 -25.77 4.38 32.92
C ASN A 104 -26.16 4.12 34.38
N LYS A 105 -25.21 3.77 35.25
CA LYS A 105 -25.47 3.47 36.67
C LYS A 105 -25.30 4.68 37.58
N SER A 106 -24.25 5.47 37.37
CA SER A 106 -23.93 6.63 38.23
C SER A 106 -24.40 7.98 37.66
N GLY A 107 -24.70 8.06 36.37
CA GLY A 107 -25.03 9.31 35.68
C GLY A 107 -23.85 10.27 35.51
N LEU A 108 -22.64 9.86 35.91
CA LEU A 108 -21.42 10.64 35.77
C LEU A 108 -20.84 10.49 34.36
N LEU A 109 -20.11 11.51 33.91
CA LEU A 109 -19.45 11.51 32.61
C LEU A 109 -18.27 10.53 32.63
N VAL A 110 -18.23 9.62 31.66
CA VAL A 110 -17.09 8.74 31.42
C VAL A 110 -16.02 9.58 30.72
N LEU A 111 -14.99 9.95 31.48
CA LEU A 111 -13.75 10.46 30.89
C LEU A 111 -13.12 9.31 30.10
N TYR A 112 -12.90 9.50 28.79
CA TYR A 112 -12.12 8.57 28.01
C TYR A 112 -10.65 8.72 28.43
N LEU A 113 -10.21 7.86 29.36
CA LEU A 113 -8.80 7.61 29.64
C LEU A 113 -8.19 6.70 28.56
#